data_AF-A0A351HBM6-F1
#
_entry.id   AF-A0A351HBM6-F1
#
_cell.length_a   1.000
_cell.length_b   1.000
_cell.length_c   1.000
_cell.angle_alpha   90.00
_cell.angle_beta   90.00
_cell.angle_gamma   90.00
#
_symmetry.space_group_name_H-M   'P 1'
#
loop_
_entity.id
_entity.type
_entity.pdbx_description
1 polymer ?
#
loop_
_entity_poly.entity_id
_entity_poly.type
_entity_poly.pdbx_seq_one_letter_code
_entity_poly.pdbx_strand_id
1 'polypeptide(L)' 'IKKLMQKVVDLGGVITGEHGIGLAKIPFMGMQHSKAEIAAMRAVKDALDPQGILNPGKIFEYFEIWDHELVDVKLPWDHR' A
#
# COMPACT_ATOMS: atom_id res chain seq x y z
N ILE A 1 11.27 3.94 11.52
CA ILE A 1 10.92 4.05 10.08
C ILE A 1 10.08 5.29 9.78
N LYS A 2 8.94 5.54 10.46
CA LYS A 2 8.09 6.73 10.22
C LYS A 2 8.85 8.07 10.19
N LYS A 3 9.70 8.34 11.19
CA LYS A 3 10.54 9.57 11.23
C LYS A 3 11.53 9.67 10.07
N LEU A 4 12.10 8.55 9.63
CA LEU A 4 13.00 8.50 8.47
C LEU A 4 12.23 8.85 7.19
N MET A 5 11.06 8.24 6.99
CA MET A 5 10.22 8.50 5.82
C MET A 5 9.76 9.95 5.75
N GLN A 6 9.35 10.52 6.89
CA GLN A 6 9.02 11.95 6.95
C GLN A 6 10.22 12.81 6.52
N LYS A 7 11.43 12.54 7.05
CA LYS A 7 12.61 13.31 6.71
C LYS A 7 13.00 13.19 5.23
N VAL A 8 12.83 12.01 4.63
CA VAL A 8 13.06 11.82 3.18
C VAL A 8 12.13 12.71 2.37
N VAL A 9 10.84 12.73 2.69
CA VAL A 9 9.86 13.57 1.98
C VAL A 9 10.13 15.06 2.22
N ASP A 10 10.45 15.48 3.45
CA ASP A 10 10.78 16.87 3.77
C ASP A 10 12.00 17.39 3.00
N LEU A 11 12.90 16.50 2.57
CA LEU A 11 14.07 16.81 1.74
C LEU A 11 13.78 16.76 0.23
N GLY A 12 12.52 16.56 -0.17
CA GLY A 12 12.09 16.42 -1.57
C GLY A 12 12.33 15.03 -2.17
N GLY A 13 12.66 14.03 -1.35
CA GLY A 13 12.76 12.64 -1.75
C GLY A 13 11.39 11.95 -1.85
N VAL A 14 11.40 10.68 -2.27
CA VAL A 14 10.20 9.85 -2.42
C VAL A 14 10.25 8.61 -1.53
N ILE A 15 9.08 8.16 -1.05
CA ILE A 15 8.88 6.98 -0.20
C ILE A 15 9.36 5.69 -0.89
N THR A 16 9.35 5.68 -2.21
CA THR A 16 9.87 4.58 -3.01
C THR A 16 10.40 5.08 -4.34
N GLY A 17 11.59 4.61 -4.73
CA GLY A 17 12.12 4.79 -6.08
C GLY A 17 11.47 3.81 -7.06
N GLU A 18 11.77 2.51 -6.89
CA GLU A 18 11.36 1.46 -7.84
C GLU A 18 10.47 0.36 -7.24
N HIS A 19 10.65 0.02 -5.97
CA HIS A 19 10.02 -1.16 -5.36
C HIS A 19 8.51 -1.03 -5.06
N GLY A 20 7.90 0.13 -5.33
CA GLY A 20 6.50 0.40 -5.03
C GLY A 20 6.16 0.46 -3.52
N ILE A 21 4.84 0.49 -3.24
CA ILE A 21 4.27 0.73 -1.90
C ILE A 21 4.01 -0.58 -1.13
N GLY A 22 3.39 -1.58 -1.79
CA GLY A 22 3.06 -2.86 -1.16
C GLY A 22 2.24 -2.68 0.12
N LEU A 23 2.47 -3.54 1.13
CA LEU A 23 1.95 -3.35 2.49
C LEU A 23 2.89 -2.50 3.35
N ALA A 24 4.20 -2.67 3.14
CA ALA A 24 5.23 -2.09 4.01
C ALA A 24 5.25 -0.55 4.02
N LYS A 25 4.81 0.10 2.93
CA LYS A 25 4.89 1.57 2.79
C LYS A 25 3.54 2.28 2.71
N ILE A 26 2.40 1.56 2.75
CA ILE A 26 1.05 2.17 2.84
C ILE A 26 0.96 3.23 3.94
N PRO A 27 1.52 3.01 5.15
CA PRO A 27 1.37 3.97 6.25
C PRO A 27 2.01 5.33 5.97
N PHE A 28 2.85 5.43 4.95
CA PHE A 28 3.56 6.65 4.58
C PHE A 28 2.92 7.37 3.38
N MET A 29 1.95 6.78 2.67
CA MET A 29 1.35 7.37 1.47
C MET A 29 0.87 8.81 1.68
N GLY A 30 0.23 9.09 2.81
CA GLY A 30 -0.25 10.44 3.17
C GLY A 30 0.85 11.45 3.51
N MET A 31 2.12 11.03 3.60
CA MET A 31 3.26 11.95 3.76
C MET A 31 3.65 12.55 2.40
N GLN A 32 3.65 11.74 1.34
CA GLN A 32 4.09 12.18 0.01
C GLN A 32 2.93 12.69 -0.85
N HIS A 33 1.73 12.11 -0.70
CA HIS A 33 0.58 12.45 -1.53
C HIS A 33 -0.49 13.17 -0.72
N SER A 34 -1.04 14.23 -1.30
CA SER A 34 -2.20 14.92 -0.80
C SER A 34 -3.45 14.03 -0.85
N LYS A 35 -4.47 14.39 -0.06
CA LYS A 35 -5.77 13.71 -0.09
C LYS A 35 -6.41 13.72 -1.48
N ALA A 36 -6.21 14.78 -2.27
CA ALA A 36 -6.75 14.91 -3.61
C ALA A 36 -6.08 13.93 -4.59
N GLU A 37 -4.75 13.79 -4.53
CA GLU A 37 -4.01 12.82 -5.35
C GLU A 37 -4.41 11.38 -5.00
N ILE A 38 -4.54 11.07 -3.71
CA ILE A 38 -5.02 9.75 -3.25
C ILE A 38 -6.45 9.48 -3.74
N ALA A 39 -7.33 10.48 -3.70
CA ALA A 39 -8.70 10.35 -4.20
C ALA A 39 -8.73 10.12 -5.73
N ALA A 40 -7.87 10.81 -6.49
CA ALA A 40 -7.75 10.60 -7.93
C ALA A 40 -7.26 9.18 -8.25
N MET A 41 -6.23 8.69 -7.54
CA MET A 41 -5.75 7.31 -7.69
C MET A 41 -6.87 6.29 -7.36
N ARG A 42 -7.66 6.55 -6.32
CA ARG A 42 -8.78 5.68 -5.94
C ARG A 42 -9.89 5.67 -6.99
N ALA A 43 -10.24 6.83 -7.56
CA ALA A 43 -11.26 6.90 -8.61
C ALA A 43 -10.91 6.02 -9.83
N VAL A 44 -9.62 5.98 -10.21
CA VAL A 44 -9.15 5.07 -11.27
C VAL A 44 -9.28 3.61 -10.85
N LYS A 45 -8.91 3.26 -9.61
CA LYS A 45 -9.05 1.92 -9.07
C LYS A 45 -10.51 1.45 -9.08
N ASP A 46 -11.43 2.28 -8.61
CA ASP A 46 -12.86 1.95 -8.52
C ASP A 46 -13.49 1.78 -9.91
N ALA A 47 -13.03 2.55 -10.90
CA ALA A 47 -13.48 2.42 -12.29
C ALA A 47 -13.02 1.11 -12.95
N LEU A 48 -11.82 0.63 -12.61
CA LEU A 48 -11.22 -0.56 -13.23
C LEU A 48 -11.49 -1.86 -12.46
N ASP A 49 -11.74 -1.77 -11.15
CA ASP A 49 -12.01 -2.91 -10.27
C ASP A 49 -13.19 -2.61 -9.34
N PRO A 50 -14.42 -2.53 -9.88
CA PRO A 50 -15.61 -2.20 -9.10
C PRO A 50 -15.97 -3.26 -8.05
N GLN A 51 -15.41 -4.47 -8.15
CA GLN A 51 -15.61 -5.55 -7.17
C GLN A 51 -14.49 -5.61 -6.12
N GLY A 52 -13.42 -4.82 -6.26
CA GLY A 52 -12.30 -4.78 -5.32
C GLY A 52 -11.46 -6.07 -5.23
N ILE A 53 -11.52 -6.94 -6.25
CA ILE A 53 -10.86 -8.26 -6.20
C ILE A 53 -9.36 -8.20 -6.55
N LEU A 54 -8.92 -7.13 -7.23
CA LEU A 54 -7.54 -6.99 -7.68
C LEU A 54 -6.67 -6.41 -6.57
N ASN A 55 -6.01 -7.31 -5.82
CA ASN A 55 -5.02 -6.99 -4.79
C ASN A 55 -5.59 -6.16 -3.61
N PRO A 56 -6.58 -6.71 -2.87
CA PRO A 56 -7.23 -6.04 -1.74
C PRO A 56 -6.25 -5.71 -0.61
N GLY A 57 -6.57 -4.69 0.21
CA GLY A 57 -5.74 -4.30 1.35
C GLY A 57 -4.44 -3.58 0.98
N LYS A 58 -4.22 -3.16 -0.28
CA LYS A 58 -3.04 -2.38 -0.70
C LYS A 58 -3.40 -0.94 -1.03
N ILE A 59 -2.44 -0.03 -0.80
CA ILE A 59 -2.42 1.40 -1.18
C ILE A 59 -3.51 2.26 -0.49
N PHE A 60 -4.75 1.83 -0.61
CA PHE A 60 -5.97 2.55 -0.27
C PHE A 60 -6.60 2.08 1.03
N GLU A 61 -6.33 0.84 1.41
CA GLU A 61 -6.82 0.22 2.62
C GLU A 61 -5.63 -0.12 3.50
N TYR A 62 -5.80 0.10 4.79
CA TYR A 62 -4.76 -0.22 5.75
C TYR A 62 -4.98 -1.68 6.19
N PHE A 63 -4.05 -2.55 5.84
CA PHE A 63 -4.03 -3.95 6.28
C PHE A 63 -2.79 -4.18 7.16
N GLU A 64 -3.00 -4.19 8.48
CA GLU A 64 -1.95 -4.49 9.47
C GLU A 64 -1.71 -6.00 9.51
N ILE A 65 -0.73 -6.48 8.76
CA ILE A 65 -0.41 -7.93 8.65
C ILE A 65 -0.27 -8.58 10.04
N TRP A 66 0.30 -7.85 10.99
CA TRP A 66 0.65 -8.34 12.32
C TRP A 66 -0.54 -8.46 13.26
N ASP A 67 -1.68 -7.86 12.91
CA ASP A 67 -2.91 -7.89 13.70
C ASP A 67 -3.82 -9.07 13.32
N HIS A 68 -3.41 -9.88 12.34
CA HIS A 68 -4.19 -11.01 11.82
C HIS A 68 -3.52 -12.36 12.14
N GLU A 69 -4.34 -13.37 12.45
CA GLU A 69 -3.84 -14.73 12.63
C GLU A 69 -3.30 -15.27 11.30
N LEU A 70 -2.07 -15.80 11.35
CA LEU A 70 -1.48 -16.49 10.20
C LEU A 70 -2.25 -17.79 9.97
N VAL A 71 -2.85 -17.93 8.81
CA VAL A 71 -3.52 -19.17 8.40
C VAL A 71 -2.50 -20.07 7.72
N ASP A 72 -2.34 -21.29 8.23
CA ASP A 72 -1.52 -22.32 7.60
C ASP A 72 -2.32 -22.97 6.45
N VAL A 73 -2.26 -22.35 5.27
CA VAL A 73 -2.90 -22.84 4.05
C VAL A 73 -1.83 -23.21 3.04
N LYS A 74 -1.86 -24.45 2.55
CA LYS A 74 -1.07 -24.87 1.40
C LYS A 74 -1.86 -24.64 0.11
N LEU A 75 -1.41 -23.71 -0.71
CA LEU A 75 -2.07 -23.35 -1.96
C LEU A 75 -1.60 -24.27 -3.10
N PRO A 76 -2.42 -24.52 -4.14
CA PRO A 76 -2.04 -25.37 -5.28
C PRO A 76 -0.77 -24.94 -6.03
N TRP A 77 -0.35 -23.69 -5.86
CA TRP A 77 0.83 -23.09 -6.48
C TRP A 77 2.01 -22.90 -5.51
N ASP A 78 1.90 -23.37 -4.26
CA ASP A 78 3.03 -23.40 -3.33
C ASP A 78 3.96 -24.55 -3.70
N HIS A 79 4.96 -24.27 -4.53
CA HIS A 79 5.96 -25.24 -4.99
C HIS A 79 7.09 -25.50 -3.97
N ARG A 80 6.82 -25.34 -2.67
CA ARG A 80 7.76 -25.63 -1.59
C ARG A 80 7.34 -26.84 -0.76
#